data_AF-A0A1F4QL83-F1
#
_entry.id   AF-A0A1F4QL83-F1
#
_cell.length_a   1.000
_cell.length_b   1.000
_cell.length_c   1.000
_cell.angle_alpha   90.00
_cell.angle_beta   90.00
_cell.angle_gamma   90.00
#
_symmetry.space_group_name_H-M   'P 1'
#
loop_
_entity.id
_entity.type
_entity.pdbx_description
1 polymer ?
#
loop_
_entity_poly.entity_id
_entity_poly.type
_entity_poly.pdbx_seq_one_letter_code
_entity_poly.pdbx_strand_id
1 'polypeptide(L)'
;MVTSDEVLTLLLALEHTKLNVDFCISALDSVSDGSYSIREPRDKAERAEWLQELTSKLPELRLRPVIEFDEETLEALDLVTDYDTLDQHFTVVALLQVPRMVARWWKLQPLRVVLLPNEKVTSYLRQATTCYLHGLPTAAAVLCRAVLEFALDEALASKGGVSLPSSRTDPKDRLKNLINWARSTRLLTDTLRDKAHSVRNRGNSAVHDGSCTETAALALIKDTGEILRHVYGRPARRAG
;
A
#
# COMPACT_ATOMS: atom_id res chain seq x y z
N MET A 1 -28.97 -3.27 -5.91
CA MET A 1 -27.50 -3.35 -5.73
C MET A 1 -26.92 -2.40 -6.74
N VAL A 2 -26.24 -1.34 -6.29
CA VAL A 2 -25.64 -0.36 -7.20
C VAL A 2 -24.50 -1.04 -7.96
N THR A 3 -24.53 -1.01 -9.28
CA THR A 3 -23.49 -1.61 -10.13
C THR A 3 -22.29 -0.67 -10.22
N SER A 4 -21.08 -1.21 -10.49
CA SER A 4 -19.89 -0.36 -10.67
C SER A 4 -20.06 0.68 -11.79
N ASP A 5 -20.91 0.38 -12.78
CA ASP A 5 -21.27 1.28 -13.89
C ASP A 5 -22.15 2.45 -13.43
N GLU A 6 -23.08 2.20 -12.52
CA GLU A 6 -23.92 3.24 -11.91
C GLU A 6 -23.10 4.19 -11.03
N VAL A 7 -22.08 3.67 -10.33
CA VAL A 7 -21.12 4.49 -9.55
C VAL A 7 -20.26 5.35 -10.48
N LEU A 8 -19.72 4.77 -11.56
CA LEU A 8 -18.95 5.50 -12.57
C LEU A 8 -19.77 6.59 -13.26
N THR A 9 -21.03 6.32 -13.58
CA THR A 9 -21.95 7.28 -14.19
C THR A 9 -22.26 8.45 -13.24
N LEU A 10 -22.44 8.18 -11.95
CA LEU A 10 -22.65 9.20 -10.93
C LEU A 10 -21.39 10.06 -10.71
N LEU A 11 -20.20 9.46 -10.80
CA LEU A 11 -18.92 10.17 -10.67
C LEU A 11 -18.60 11.04 -11.88
N LEU A 12 -18.90 10.58 -13.10
CA LEU A 12 -18.80 11.40 -14.31
C LEU A 12 -19.77 12.59 -14.29
N ALA A 13 -20.95 12.42 -13.68
CA ALA A 13 -21.90 13.51 -13.46
C ALA A 13 -21.40 14.54 -12.41
N LEU A 14 -20.61 14.10 -11.42
CA LEU A 14 -19.96 14.96 -10.42
C LEU A 14 -18.68 15.64 -10.93
N GLU A 15 -18.01 15.08 -11.92
CA GLU A 15 -16.86 15.72 -12.59
C GLU A 15 -17.27 17.03 -13.30
N HIS A 16 -18.55 17.18 -13.64
CA HIS A 16 -19.13 18.41 -14.19
C HIS A 16 -19.41 19.51 -13.16
N THR A 17 -19.40 19.22 -11.84
CA THR A 17 -19.51 20.25 -10.81
C THR A 17 -18.13 20.82 -10.51
N LYS A 18 -17.68 21.73 -11.38
CA LYS A 18 -16.46 22.51 -11.22
C LYS A 18 -16.35 23.09 -9.81
N LEU A 19 -15.14 23.04 -9.24
CA LEU A 19 -14.69 23.81 -8.08
C LEU A 19 -15.37 25.19 -8.02
N ASN A 20 -15.97 25.53 -6.88
CA ASN A 20 -16.60 26.84 -6.68
C ASN A 20 -15.53 27.92 -6.48
N VAL A 21 -15.02 28.44 -7.60
CA VAL A 21 -13.93 29.44 -7.65
C VAL A 21 -14.30 30.72 -6.88
N ASP A 22 -15.58 31.08 -6.82
CA ASP A 22 -16.05 32.28 -6.09
C ASP A 22 -15.80 32.19 -4.57
N PHE A 23 -15.84 30.98 -4.01
CA PHE A 23 -15.57 30.74 -2.59
C PHE A 23 -14.09 30.96 -2.24
N CYS A 24 -13.18 30.47 -3.08
CA CYS A 24 -11.73 30.64 -2.89
C CYS A 24 -11.32 32.12 -2.94
N ILE A 25 -11.94 32.90 -3.83
CA ILE A 25 -11.67 34.33 -3.96
C ILE A 25 -12.14 35.10 -2.71
N SER A 26 -13.31 34.78 -2.17
CA SER A 26 -13.81 35.43 -0.94
C SER A 26 -12.96 35.15 0.30
N ALA A 27 -12.34 33.97 0.38
CA ALA A 27 -11.47 33.59 1.48
C ALA A 27 -10.17 34.40 1.45
N LEU A 28 -9.56 34.58 0.26
CA LEU A 28 -8.35 35.38 0.07
C LEU A 28 -8.56 36.87 0.36
N ASP A 29 -9.70 37.43 -0.06
CA ASP A 29 -10.04 38.83 0.21
C ASP A 29 -10.17 39.10 1.73
N SER A 30 -10.59 38.09 2.51
CA SER A 30 -10.72 38.18 3.97
C SER A 30 -9.40 38.13 4.74
N VAL A 31 -8.30 37.70 4.10
CA VAL A 31 -6.96 37.55 4.71
C VAL A 31 -6.03 38.74 4.37
N SER A 32 -6.46 39.66 3.51
CA SER A 32 -5.69 40.82 3.04
C SER A 32 -5.50 41.95 4.07
N ASP A 33 -5.26 41.64 5.35
CA ASP A 33 -4.81 42.62 6.34
C ASP A 33 -3.28 42.80 6.22
N GLY A 34 -2.87 43.39 5.09
CA GLY A 34 -1.69 44.25 4.95
C GLY A 34 -0.27 43.72 5.18
N SER A 35 -0.03 42.41 5.34
CA SER A 35 1.33 41.91 5.66
C SER A 35 2.03 41.05 4.60
N TYR A 36 1.37 40.72 3.49
CA TYR A 36 1.95 39.84 2.46
C TYR A 36 2.08 40.56 1.12
N SER A 37 3.31 40.66 0.62
CA SER A 37 3.65 41.24 -0.68
C SER A 37 3.72 40.16 -1.75
N ILE A 38 2.63 39.42 -1.95
CA ILE A 38 2.46 38.61 -3.15
C ILE A 38 2.14 39.60 -4.27
N ARG A 39 2.73 39.42 -5.47
CA ARG A 39 2.30 40.14 -6.68
C ARG A 39 0.85 39.77 -6.97
N GLU A 40 -0.06 40.52 -6.36
CA GLU A 40 -1.49 40.44 -6.62
C GLU A 40 -1.74 40.51 -8.14
N PRO A 41 -2.32 39.47 -8.76
CA PRO A 41 -2.84 39.60 -10.12
C PRO A 41 -3.86 40.73 -10.10
N ARG A 42 -3.70 41.69 -11.02
CA ARG A 42 -4.44 42.97 -10.97
C ARG A 42 -5.92 42.80 -11.29
N ASP A 43 -6.33 41.66 -11.84
CA ASP A 43 -7.70 41.35 -12.21
C ASP A 43 -8.22 40.11 -11.45
N LYS A 44 -9.48 40.19 -10.99
CA LYS A 44 -10.21 39.11 -10.31
C LYS A 44 -10.33 37.86 -11.19
N ALA A 45 -10.41 38.05 -12.51
CA ALA A 45 -10.44 36.95 -13.48
C ALA A 45 -9.10 36.20 -13.56
N GLU A 46 -7.98 36.92 -13.52
CA GLU A 46 -6.63 36.35 -13.54
C GLU A 46 -6.31 35.60 -12.23
N ARG A 47 -6.79 36.12 -11.09
CA ARG A 47 -6.76 35.40 -9.79
C ARG A 47 -7.57 34.12 -9.82
N ALA A 48 -8.78 34.15 -10.40
CA ALA A 48 -9.67 33.01 -10.52
C ALA A 48 -9.03 31.88 -11.34
N GLU A 49 -8.42 32.21 -12.47
CA GLU A 49 -7.71 31.25 -13.34
C GLU A 49 -6.49 30.66 -12.65
N TRP A 50 -5.67 31.48 -11.99
CA TRP A 50 -4.49 31.02 -11.26
C TRP A 50 -4.85 30.10 -10.07
N LEU A 51 -5.89 30.42 -9.31
CA LEU A 51 -6.39 29.55 -8.23
C LEU A 51 -6.94 28.24 -8.75
N GLN A 52 -7.65 28.29 -9.88
CA GLN A 52 -8.17 27.08 -10.52
C GLN A 52 -7.03 26.19 -11.01
N GLU A 53 -5.96 26.77 -11.56
CA GLU A 53 -4.75 26.05 -11.93
C GLU A 53 -4.05 25.42 -10.72
N LEU A 54 -3.89 26.17 -9.63
CA LEU A 54 -3.28 25.68 -8.38
C LEU A 54 -4.08 24.56 -7.73
N THR A 55 -5.40 24.73 -7.61
CA THR A 55 -6.26 23.70 -7.02
C THR A 55 -6.38 22.47 -7.89
N SER A 56 -6.24 22.61 -9.22
CA SER A 56 -6.13 21.44 -10.11
C SER A 56 -4.83 20.65 -9.90
N LYS A 57 -3.76 21.30 -9.41
CA LYS A 57 -2.45 20.70 -9.13
C LYS A 57 -2.36 20.08 -7.73
N LEU A 58 -3.07 20.63 -6.73
CA LEU A 58 -3.08 20.16 -5.32
C LEU A 58 -3.16 18.63 -5.11
N PRO A 59 -3.98 17.89 -5.86
CA PRO A 59 -4.03 16.42 -5.76
C PRO A 59 -2.73 15.74 -6.17
N GLU A 60 -2.08 16.23 -7.23
CA GLU A 60 -0.76 15.76 -7.65
C GLU A 60 0.30 16.07 -6.58
N LEU A 61 0.15 17.21 -5.88
CA LEU A 61 1.05 17.63 -4.80
C LEU A 61 1.01 16.73 -3.58
N ARG A 62 -0.15 16.16 -3.24
CA ARG A 62 -0.27 15.20 -2.13
C ARG A 62 0.10 13.78 -2.52
N LEU A 63 -0.04 13.42 -3.79
CA LEU A 63 0.34 12.10 -4.31
C LEU A 63 1.84 11.97 -4.57
N ARG A 64 2.55 13.09 -4.74
CA ARG A 64 4.01 13.15 -4.83
C ARG A 64 4.57 13.84 -3.58
N PRO A 65 5.16 13.10 -2.64
CA PRO A 65 5.60 13.67 -1.36
C PRO A 65 6.75 14.68 -1.49
N VAL A 66 7.34 14.83 -2.68
CA VAL A 66 8.41 15.79 -2.97
C VAL A 66 8.13 16.43 -4.32
N ILE A 67 7.82 17.73 -4.31
CA ILE A 67 7.72 18.60 -5.47
C ILE A 67 8.43 19.90 -5.14
N GLU A 68 9.18 20.43 -6.11
CA GLU A 68 9.83 21.73 -6.03
C GLU A 68 8.84 22.82 -6.45
N PHE A 69 8.77 23.88 -5.66
CA PHE A 69 7.94 25.06 -5.92
C PHE A 69 8.78 26.31 -5.78
N ASP A 70 8.40 27.36 -6.49
CA ASP A 70 8.81 28.71 -6.14
C ASP A 70 8.14 29.18 -4.84
N GLU A 71 8.76 30.15 -4.19
CA GLU A 71 8.38 30.67 -2.87
C GLU A 71 6.97 31.29 -2.88
N GLU A 72 6.58 31.98 -3.97
CA GLU A 72 5.25 32.57 -4.15
C GLU A 72 4.15 31.49 -4.20
N THR A 73 4.42 30.35 -4.82
CA THR A 73 3.47 29.23 -4.93
C THR A 73 3.26 28.52 -3.59
N LEU A 74 4.29 28.43 -2.73
CA LEU A 74 4.17 27.82 -1.40
C LEU A 74 3.28 28.65 -0.47
N GLU A 75 3.47 29.97 -0.45
CA GLU A 75 2.65 30.88 0.35
C GLU A 75 1.18 30.85 -0.08
N ALA A 76 0.93 30.76 -1.39
CA ALA A 76 -0.41 30.62 -1.96
C ALA A 76 -1.11 29.31 -1.59
N LEU A 77 -0.37 28.19 -1.59
CA LEU A 77 -0.91 26.88 -1.25
C LEU A 77 -1.43 26.82 0.19
N ASP A 78 -0.73 27.46 1.13
CA ASP A 78 -1.12 27.52 2.54
C ASP A 78 -2.41 28.35 2.77
N LEU A 79 -2.71 29.29 1.87
CA LEU A 79 -3.92 30.13 1.89
C LEU A 79 -5.15 29.45 1.26
N VAL A 80 -4.94 28.53 0.31
CA VAL A 80 -6.00 27.99 -0.59
C VAL A 80 -6.47 26.60 -0.17
N THR A 81 -5.89 25.97 0.85
CA THR A 81 -6.36 24.69 1.38
C THR A 81 -7.66 24.82 2.16
N ASP A 82 -8.75 25.05 1.45
CA ASP A 82 -10.09 24.74 1.93
C ASP A 82 -10.31 23.22 1.89
N TYR A 83 -10.81 22.67 2.99
CA TYR A 83 -10.90 21.21 3.21
C TYR A 83 -11.95 20.57 2.29
N ASP A 84 -13.05 21.26 1.99
CA ASP A 84 -14.21 20.67 1.32
C ASP A 84 -13.96 20.32 -0.15
N THR A 85 -13.20 21.16 -0.87
CA THR A 85 -12.92 20.95 -2.30
C THR A 85 -11.86 19.86 -2.53
N LEU A 86 -10.89 19.75 -1.63
CA LEU A 86 -9.91 18.66 -1.61
C LEU A 86 -10.54 17.33 -1.26
N ASP A 87 -11.44 17.31 -0.28
CA ASP A 87 -12.18 16.12 0.12
C ASP A 87 -13.00 15.57 -1.05
N GLN A 88 -13.69 16.43 -1.81
CA GLN A 88 -14.43 16.00 -3.00
C GLN A 88 -13.50 15.40 -4.06
N HIS A 89 -12.37 16.04 -4.34
CA HIS A 89 -11.41 15.53 -5.33
C HIS A 89 -10.83 14.16 -4.91
N PHE A 90 -10.31 14.03 -3.69
CA PHE A 90 -9.74 12.78 -3.21
C PHE A 90 -10.80 11.68 -3.08
N THR A 91 -12.04 12.04 -2.75
CA THR A 91 -13.17 11.11 -2.75
C THR A 91 -13.41 10.54 -4.15
N VAL A 92 -13.47 11.39 -5.18
CA VAL A 92 -13.62 10.94 -6.57
C VAL A 92 -12.45 10.05 -6.99
N VAL A 93 -11.20 10.47 -6.74
CA VAL A 93 -10.01 9.68 -7.06
C VAL A 93 -10.01 8.31 -6.36
N ALA A 94 -10.38 8.27 -5.08
CA ALA A 94 -10.49 7.03 -4.33
C ALA A 94 -11.59 6.12 -4.88
N LEU A 95 -12.76 6.68 -5.21
CA LEU A 95 -13.88 5.93 -5.78
C LEU A 95 -13.54 5.36 -7.17
N LEU A 96 -12.76 6.08 -7.99
CA LEU A 96 -12.26 5.57 -9.28
C LEU A 96 -11.32 4.36 -9.12
N GLN A 97 -10.67 4.18 -7.96
CA GLN A 97 -9.87 2.98 -7.70
C GLN A 97 -10.71 1.75 -7.33
N VAL A 98 -11.96 1.94 -6.86
CA VAL A 98 -12.81 0.86 -6.34
C VAL A 98 -12.97 -0.30 -7.33
N PRO A 99 -13.27 -0.10 -8.63
CA PRO A 99 -13.39 -1.21 -9.57
C PRO A 99 -12.11 -2.05 -9.69
N ARG A 100 -10.93 -1.41 -9.67
CA ARG A 100 -9.63 -2.09 -9.70
C ARG A 100 -9.35 -2.83 -8.41
N MET A 101 -9.70 -2.24 -7.26
CA MET A 101 -9.61 -2.91 -5.96
C MET A 101 -10.49 -4.16 -5.93
N VAL A 102 -11.75 -4.06 -6.38
CA VAL A 102 -12.69 -5.19 -6.47
C VAL A 102 -12.15 -6.28 -7.39
N ALA A 103 -11.63 -5.93 -8.56
CA ALA A 103 -11.02 -6.89 -9.49
C ALA A 103 -9.83 -7.63 -8.86
N ARG A 104 -9.02 -6.96 -8.03
CA ARG A 104 -7.93 -7.60 -7.29
C ARG A 104 -8.45 -8.47 -6.15
N TRP A 105 -9.51 -8.05 -5.47
CA TRP A 105 -10.14 -8.78 -4.37
C TRP A 105 -10.63 -10.16 -4.82
N TRP A 106 -11.26 -10.24 -5.99
CA TRP A 106 -11.70 -11.51 -6.60
C TRP A 106 -10.58 -12.51 -6.90
N LYS A 107 -9.33 -12.03 -7.06
CA LYS A 107 -8.16 -12.89 -7.31
C LYS A 107 -7.57 -13.48 -6.03
N LEU A 108 -7.92 -12.93 -4.86
CA LEU A 108 -7.43 -13.40 -3.57
C LEU A 108 -8.29 -14.56 -3.06
N GLN A 109 -7.65 -15.49 -2.35
CA GLN A 109 -8.34 -16.58 -1.68
C GLN A 109 -8.16 -16.50 -0.17
N PRO A 110 -9.20 -16.82 0.62
CA PRO A 110 -9.09 -16.85 2.06
C PRO A 110 -8.08 -17.90 2.50
N LEU A 111 -7.19 -17.53 3.42
CA LEU A 111 -6.25 -18.45 4.03
C LEU A 111 -6.97 -19.32 5.07
N ARG A 112 -7.04 -20.62 4.82
CA ARG A 112 -7.64 -21.60 5.75
C ARG A 112 -6.54 -22.40 6.42
N VAL A 113 -6.41 -22.26 7.74
CA VAL A 113 -5.38 -22.91 8.57
C VAL A 113 -6.03 -23.62 9.75
N VAL A 114 -5.35 -24.63 10.30
CA VAL A 114 -5.82 -25.38 11.48
C VAL A 114 -5.40 -24.67 12.77
N LEU A 115 -4.17 -24.14 12.78
CA LEU A 115 -3.63 -23.31 13.85
C LEU A 115 -3.56 -21.85 13.38
N LEU A 116 -3.99 -20.90 14.20
CA LEU A 116 -3.83 -19.49 13.88
C LEU A 116 -2.36 -19.08 14.09
N PRO A 117 -1.73 -18.39 13.12
CA PRO A 117 -0.45 -17.72 13.34
C PRO A 117 -0.58 -16.65 14.42
N ASN A 118 0.54 -16.25 15.01
CA ASN A 118 0.57 -15.11 15.91
C ASN A 118 0.11 -13.80 15.23
N GLU A 119 -0.12 -12.78 16.06
CA GLU A 119 -0.58 -11.47 15.62
C GLU A 119 0.39 -10.81 14.62
N LYS A 120 1.70 -11.03 14.79
CA LYS A 120 2.72 -10.44 13.92
C LYS A 120 2.60 -10.97 12.49
N VAL A 121 2.53 -12.29 12.32
CA VAL A 121 2.35 -12.93 11.00
C VAL A 121 1.02 -12.50 10.38
N THR A 122 -0.06 -12.50 11.17
CA THR A 122 -1.40 -12.13 10.71
C THR A 122 -1.46 -10.66 10.27
N SER A 123 -0.87 -9.74 11.03
CA SER A 123 -0.84 -8.31 10.72
C SER A 123 -0.05 -8.03 9.44
N TYR A 124 1.13 -8.62 9.29
CA TYR A 124 1.94 -8.43 8.07
C TYR A 124 1.29 -9.06 6.84
N LEU A 125 0.62 -10.21 6.97
CA LEU A 125 -0.12 -10.81 5.87
C LEU A 125 -1.28 -9.92 5.45
N ARG A 126 -2.03 -9.38 6.41
CA ARG A 126 -3.10 -8.40 6.15
C ARG A 126 -2.54 -7.20 5.39
N GLN A 127 -1.45 -6.61 5.87
CA GLN A 127 -0.79 -5.48 5.20
C GLN A 127 -0.36 -5.83 3.77
N ALA A 128 0.23 -7.01 3.55
CA ALA A 128 0.64 -7.46 2.22
C ALA A 128 -0.56 -7.53 1.26
N THR A 129 -1.67 -8.11 1.72
CA THR A 129 -2.91 -8.17 0.94
C THR A 129 -3.52 -6.80 0.70
N THR A 130 -3.50 -5.91 1.69
CA THR A 130 -3.97 -4.52 1.56
C THR A 130 -3.15 -3.77 0.53
N CYS A 131 -1.81 -3.83 0.59
CA CYS A 131 -0.94 -3.22 -0.42
C CYS A 131 -1.28 -3.70 -1.83
N TYR A 132 -1.49 -5.01 -2.00
CA TYR A 132 -1.91 -5.55 -3.29
C TYR A 132 -3.27 -4.99 -3.72
N LEU A 133 -4.28 -4.96 -2.85
CA LEU A 133 -5.59 -4.39 -3.16
C LEU A 133 -5.52 -2.93 -3.60
N HIS A 134 -4.66 -2.13 -2.97
CA HIS A 134 -4.43 -0.73 -3.33
C HIS A 134 -3.50 -0.54 -4.55
N GLY A 135 -3.06 -1.61 -5.21
CA GLY A 135 -2.22 -1.50 -6.40
C GLY A 135 -0.76 -1.15 -6.10
N LEU A 136 -0.25 -1.58 -4.94
CA LEU A 136 1.13 -1.40 -4.48
C LEU A 136 1.90 -2.73 -4.53
N PRO A 137 2.21 -3.27 -5.73
CA PRO A 137 2.77 -4.61 -5.90
C PRO A 137 4.17 -4.79 -5.30
N THR A 138 5.02 -3.75 -5.35
CA THR A 138 6.34 -3.76 -4.73
C THR A 138 6.23 -3.90 -3.22
N ALA A 139 5.40 -3.08 -2.56
CA ALA A 139 5.18 -3.17 -1.12
C ALA A 139 4.59 -4.53 -0.70
N ALA A 140 3.62 -5.04 -1.46
CA ALA A 140 3.06 -6.38 -1.22
C ALA A 140 4.13 -7.48 -1.29
N ALA A 141 5.04 -7.43 -2.28
CA ALA A 141 6.13 -8.38 -2.42
C ALA A 141 7.11 -8.35 -1.24
N VAL A 142 7.48 -7.15 -0.78
CA VAL A 142 8.35 -6.96 0.38
C VAL A 142 7.70 -7.50 1.66
N LEU A 143 6.40 -7.22 1.85
CA LEU A 143 5.68 -7.72 3.01
C LEU A 143 5.51 -9.25 2.97
N CYS A 144 5.29 -9.88 1.81
CA CYS A 144 5.29 -11.34 1.68
C CYS A 144 6.60 -11.99 2.17
N ARG A 145 7.74 -11.36 1.89
CA ARG A 145 9.04 -11.81 2.42
C ARG A 145 9.08 -11.74 3.95
N ALA A 146 8.63 -10.63 4.53
CA ALA A 146 8.59 -10.45 5.99
C ALA A 146 7.63 -11.44 6.67
N VAL A 147 6.45 -11.67 6.08
CA VAL A 147 5.48 -12.69 6.55
C VAL A 147 6.13 -14.06 6.63
N LEU A 148 6.84 -14.46 5.57
CA LEU A 148 7.49 -15.76 5.50
C LEU A 148 8.58 -15.91 6.57
N GLU A 149 9.34 -14.84 6.82
CA GLU A 149 10.36 -14.83 7.87
C GLU A 149 9.75 -15.04 9.26
N PHE A 150 8.73 -14.25 9.62
CA PHE A 150 8.08 -14.37 10.92
C PHE A 150 7.37 -15.71 11.09
N ALA A 151 6.73 -16.23 10.04
CA ALA A 151 6.00 -17.48 10.09
C ALA A 151 6.93 -18.69 10.27
N LEU A 152 8.06 -18.73 9.56
CA LEU A 152 9.01 -19.83 9.71
C LEU A 152 9.71 -19.79 11.06
N ASP A 153 10.07 -18.61 11.56
CA ASP A 153 10.67 -18.45 12.89
C ASP A 153 9.71 -18.92 14.00
N GLU A 154 8.44 -18.49 13.95
CA GLU A 154 7.39 -18.93 14.88
C GLU A 154 7.20 -20.45 14.85
N ALA A 155 7.07 -21.03 13.66
CA ALA A 155 6.78 -22.45 13.50
C ALA A 155 7.96 -23.35 13.89
N LEU A 156 9.20 -22.88 13.68
CA LEU A 156 10.41 -23.59 14.12
C LEU A 156 10.56 -23.52 15.64
N ALA A 157 10.32 -22.36 16.25
CA ALA A 157 10.33 -22.20 17.70
C ALA A 157 9.30 -23.11 18.38
N SER A 158 8.08 -23.18 17.83
CA SER A 158 6.99 -24.03 18.34
C SER A 158 7.29 -25.53 18.29
N LYS A 159 8.24 -25.97 17.46
CA LYS A 159 8.67 -27.38 17.36
C LYS A 159 9.85 -27.73 18.27
N GLY A 160 10.20 -26.86 19.21
CA GLY A 160 11.37 -27.05 20.08
C GLY A 160 12.69 -26.74 19.40
N GLY A 161 12.66 -26.08 18.22
CA GLY A 161 13.86 -25.51 17.62
C GLY A 161 14.33 -24.30 18.41
N VAL A 162 15.64 -24.20 18.68
CA VAL A 162 16.23 -22.99 19.25
C VAL A 162 16.12 -21.87 18.22
N SER A 163 15.29 -20.85 18.46
CA SER A 163 15.16 -19.70 17.56
C SER A 163 16.55 -19.22 17.15
N LEU A 164 16.79 -19.09 15.84
CA LEU A 164 18.12 -18.78 15.30
C LEU A 164 18.58 -17.46 15.93
N PRO A 165 19.69 -17.43 16.70
CA PRO A 165 20.11 -16.23 17.39
C PRO A 165 20.36 -15.13 16.35
N SER A 166 19.56 -14.06 16.42
CA SER A 166 19.60 -12.91 15.52
C SER A 166 20.98 -12.24 15.43
N SER A 167 21.88 -12.55 16.35
CA SER A 167 23.23 -11.99 16.47
C SER A 167 24.32 -12.79 15.72
N ARG A 168 24.07 -14.01 15.23
CA ARG A 168 25.13 -14.87 14.63
C ARG A 168 24.99 -15.14 13.13
N THR A 169 23.92 -14.68 12.51
CA THR A 169 23.67 -14.82 11.07
C THR A 169 23.67 -13.45 10.42
N ASP A 170 24.35 -13.32 9.28
CA ASP A 170 24.25 -12.12 8.44
C ASP A 170 22.76 -11.83 8.20
N PRO A 171 22.26 -10.62 8.52
CA PRO A 171 20.87 -10.23 8.28
C PRO A 171 20.42 -10.52 6.84
N LYS A 172 21.34 -10.45 5.86
CA LYS A 172 21.05 -10.73 4.45
C LYS A 172 20.65 -12.19 4.19
N ASP A 173 21.13 -13.12 5.01
CA ASP A 173 20.93 -14.57 4.84
C ASP A 173 19.98 -15.17 5.88
N ARG A 174 19.38 -14.38 6.78
CA ARG A 174 18.48 -14.89 7.84
C ARG A 174 17.32 -15.71 7.29
N LEU A 175 16.55 -15.17 6.34
CA LEU A 175 15.42 -15.89 5.74
C LEU A 175 15.87 -17.14 4.96
N LYS A 176 17.01 -17.08 4.27
CA LYS A 176 17.60 -18.25 3.59
C LYS A 176 17.88 -19.38 4.58
N ASN A 177 18.46 -19.04 5.73
CA ASN A 177 18.78 -19.99 6.79
C ASN A 177 17.52 -20.59 7.42
N LEU A 178 16.49 -19.76 7.67
CA LEU A 178 15.18 -20.24 8.14
C LEU A 178 14.53 -21.23 7.16
N ILE A 179 14.55 -20.93 5.86
CA ILE A 179 14.01 -21.84 4.83
C ILE A 179 14.75 -23.17 4.81
N ASN A 180 16.09 -23.13 4.86
CA ASN A 180 16.91 -24.34 4.85
C ASN A 180 16.71 -25.17 6.13
N TRP A 181 16.57 -24.52 7.28
CA TRP A 181 16.31 -25.20 8.55
C TRP A 181 14.90 -25.77 8.64
N ALA A 182 13.91 -25.05 8.12
CA ALA A 182 12.55 -25.55 7.96
C ALA A 182 12.50 -26.79 7.04
N ARG A 183 13.37 -26.87 6.03
CA ARG A 183 13.49 -28.07 5.21
C ARG A 183 14.14 -29.23 5.97
N SER A 184 15.23 -29.00 6.70
CA SER A 184 15.96 -30.06 7.40
C SER A 184 15.14 -30.66 8.56
N THR A 185 14.32 -29.84 9.22
CA THR A 185 13.36 -30.28 10.25
C THR A 185 12.05 -30.85 9.67
N ARG A 186 11.96 -31.01 8.34
CA ARG A 186 10.77 -31.49 7.61
C ARG A 186 9.51 -30.66 7.86
N LEU A 187 9.67 -29.39 8.26
CA LEU A 187 8.57 -28.42 8.32
C LEU A 187 8.11 -28.04 6.90
N LEU A 188 9.04 -27.94 5.95
CA LEU A 188 8.75 -27.72 4.53
C LEU A 188 9.11 -28.95 3.69
N THR A 189 8.34 -29.20 2.62
CA THR A 189 8.71 -30.10 1.53
C THR A 189 9.73 -29.43 0.60
N ASP A 190 10.38 -30.19 -0.28
CA ASP A 190 11.29 -29.62 -1.29
C ASP A 190 10.57 -28.62 -2.20
N THR A 191 9.35 -28.94 -2.61
CA THR A 191 8.51 -28.04 -3.42
C THR A 191 8.20 -26.71 -2.71
N LEU A 192 7.88 -26.75 -1.42
CA LEU A 192 7.58 -25.54 -0.65
C LEU A 192 8.84 -24.76 -0.29
N ARG A 193 9.98 -25.43 -0.11
CA ARG A 193 11.29 -24.78 0.01
C ARG A 193 11.59 -23.95 -1.24
N ASP A 194 11.36 -24.49 -2.44
CA ASP A 194 11.64 -23.79 -3.69
C ASP A 194 10.72 -22.57 -3.85
N LYS A 195 9.43 -22.70 -3.50
CA LYS A 195 8.51 -21.56 -3.42
C LYS A 195 8.97 -20.52 -2.40
N ALA A 196 9.44 -20.94 -1.24
CA ALA A 196 9.95 -20.04 -0.20
C ALA A 196 11.19 -19.25 -0.68
N HIS A 197 12.13 -19.90 -1.38
CA HIS A 197 13.27 -19.23 -2.00
C HIS A 197 12.84 -18.29 -3.13
N SER A 198 11.83 -18.66 -3.92
CA SER A 198 11.22 -17.77 -4.92
C SER A 198 10.66 -16.49 -4.28
N VAL A 199 9.89 -16.64 -3.19
CA VAL A 199 9.34 -15.50 -2.43
C VAL A 199 10.47 -14.61 -1.87
N ARG A 200 11.50 -15.22 -1.26
CA ARG A 200 12.67 -14.50 -0.78
C ARG A 200 13.34 -13.69 -1.87
N ASN A 201 13.68 -14.33 -3.00
CA ASN A 201 14.43 -13.72 -4.08
C ASN A 201 13.67 -12.55 -4.70
N ARG A 202 12.39 -12.76 -5.01
CA ARG A 202 11.55 -11.74 -5.64
C ARG A 202 11.21 -10.60 -4.69
N GLY A 203 11.00 -10.90 -3.41
CA GLY A 203 10.88 -9.87 -2.37
C GLY A 203 12.18 -9.06 -2.21
N ASN A 204 13.35 -9.69 -2.34
CA ASN A 204 14.64 -8.99 -2.35
C ASN A 204 14.81 -8.09 -3.57
N SER A 205 14.52 -8.60 -4.78
CA SER A 205 14.52 -7.80 -6.01
C SER A 205 13.55 -6.63 -5.93
N ALA A 206 12.36 -6.80 -5.37
CA ALA A 206 11.41 -5.71 -5.19
C ALA A 206 11.98 -4.55 -4.34
N VAL A 207 12.82 -4.84 -3.35
CA VAL A 207 13.49 -3.81 -2.53
C VAL A 207 14.56 -3.06 -3.33
N HIS A 208 15.36 -3.78 -4.12
CA HIS A 208 16.54 -3.19 -4.80
C HIS A 208 16.21 -2.59 -6.16
N ASP A 209 15.37 -3.26 -6.94
CA ASP A 209 15.05 -2.90 -8.33
C ASP A 209 13.80 -2.01 -8.40
N GLY A 210 13.05 -1.88 -7.29
CA GLY A 210 11.84 -1.07 -7.19
C GLY A 210 10.64 -1.56 -8.01
N SER A 211 10.83 -2.55 -8.88
CA SER A 211 9.83 -3.03 -9.82
C SER A 211 9.29 -4.40 -9.44
N CYS A 212 8.00 -4.47 -9.10
CA CYS A 212 7.23 -5.71 -9.04
C CYS A 212 5.91 -5.49 -9.78
N THR A 213 5.54 -6.39 -10.69
CA THR A 213 4.26 -6.29 -11.41
C THR A 213 3.09 -6.79 -10.55
N GLU A 214 1.85 -6.41 -10.89
CA GLU A 214 0.66 -6.92 -10.20
C GLU A 214 0.58 -8.46 -10.25
N THR A 215 0.82 -9.04 -11.43
CA THR A 215 0.82 -10.51 -11.62
C THR A 215 1.91 -11.16 -10.79
N ALA A 216 3.07 -10.52 -10.69
CA ALA A 216 4.15 -10.97 -9.85
C ALA A 216 3.77 -10.96 -8.36
N ALA A 217 3.22 -9.85 -7.86
CA ALA A 217 2.79 -9.72 -6.47
C ALA A 217 1.68 -10.74 -6.11
N LEU A 218 0.70 -10.96 -6.99
CA LEU A 218 -0.33 -11.96 -6.78
C LEU A 218 0.25 -13.38 -6.64
N ALA A 219 1.22 -13.74 -7.48
CA ALA A 219 1.91 -15.02 -7.38
C ALA A 219 2.63 -15.17 -6.03
N LEU A 220 3.28 -14.11 -5.54
CA LEU A 220 3.93 -14.11 -4.23
C LEU A 220 2.95 -14.28 -3.07
N ILE A 221 1.80 -13.62 -3.13
CA ILE A 221 0.74 -13.78 -2.12
C ILE A 221 0.22 -15.22 -2.12
N LYS A 222 0.02 -15.82 -3.30
CA LYS A 222 -0.43 -17.22 -3.43
C LYS A 222 0.60 -18.21 -2.89
N ASP A 223 1.87 -18.05 -3.26
CA ASP A 223 2.97 -18.90 -2.77
C ASP A 223 3.13 -18.78 -1.25
N THR A 224 3.10 -17.55 -0.73
CA THR A 224 3.15 -17.29 0.72
C THR A 224 1.98 -17.97 1.43
N GLY A 225 0.76 -17.80 0.92
CA GLY A 225 -0.44 -18.44 1.49
C GLY A 225 -0.38 -19.97 1.43
N GLU A 226 0.22 -20.56 0.41
CA GLU A 226 0.41 -22.01 0.34
C GLU A 226 1.41 -22.52 1.39
N ILE A 227 2.51 -21.80 1.59
CA ILE A 227 3.48 -22.12 2.63
C ILE A 227 2.82 -22.00 4.02
N LEU A 228 2.08 -20.93 4.28
CA LEU A 228 1.35 -20.76 5.55
C LEU A 228 0.32 -21.88 5.76
N ARG A 229 -0.45 -22.25 4.73
CA ARG A 229 -1.36 -23.40 4.79
C ARG A 229 -0.65 -24.68 5.18
N HIS A 230 0.56 -24.91 4.68
CA HIS A 230 1.32 -26.09 5.03
C HIS A 230 1.83 -26.06 6.47
N VAL A 231 2.42 -24.93 6.86
CA VAL A 231 3.05 -24.73 8.17
C VAL A 231 2.01 -24.81 9.30
N TYR A 232 0.87 -24.14 9.12
CA TYR A 232 -0.18 -24.03 10.13
C TYR A 232 -1.37 -24.99 9.90
N GLY A 233 -1.37 -25.76 8.82
CA GLY A 233 -2.41 -26.75 8.51
C GLY A 233 -2.16 -28.14 9.07
N ARG A 234 -0.96 -28.42 9.60
CA ARG A 234 -0.65 -29.70 10.23
C ARG A 234 -0.80 -29.59 11.74
N PRO A 235 -1.70 -30.36 12.39
CA PRO A 235 -1.71 -30.42 13.85
C PRO A 235 -0.37 -30.99 14.34
N ALA A 236 0.17 -30.43 15.42
CA ALA A 236 1.33 -30.99 16.08
C ALA A 236 1.04 -32.47 16.40
N ARG A 237 1.86 -33.39 15.89
CA ARG A 237 1.80 -34.79 16.33
C ARG A 237 2.03 -34.76 17.84
N ARG A 238 1.00 -35.11 18.63
CA ARG A 238 1.15 -35.36 20.06
C ARG A 238 2.27 -36.37 20.20
N ALA A 239 3.36 -35.98 20.88
CA ALA A 239 4.36 -36.93 21.32
C ALA A 239 3.64 -37.93 22.24
N GLY A 240 3.60 -39.19 21.81
CA GLY A 240 3.17 -40.32 22.64
C GLY A 240 4.34 -40.83 23.47
#